data_AF-A0A2K9EMZ0-F1
#
_entry.id   AF-A0A2K9EMZ0-F1
#
_cell.length_a   1.000
_cell.length_b   1.000
_cell.length_c   1.000
_cell.angle_alpha   90.00
_cell.angle_beta   90.00
_cell.angle_gamma   90.00
#
_symmetry.space_group_name_H-M   'P 1'
#
loop_
_entity.id
_entity.type
_entity.pdbx_description
1 polymer ?
#
loop_
_entity_poly.entity_id
_entity_poly.type
_entity_poly.pdbx_seq_one_letter_code
_entity_poly.pdbx_strand_id
1 'polypeptide(L)' 'MDKKEILKMILDNLEIEDDLGFDAELDKLEQWDSMAVIAFIAFADDKFNKSISVSNIKSCRTIGDLVDLLL' A
#
# COMPACT_ATOMS: atom_id res chain seq x y z
N MET A 1 -8.73 -0.60 13.32
CA MET A 1 -7.36 -0.19 12.98
C MET A 1 -7.41 1.28 12.62
N ASP A 2 -6.43 2.06 13.05
CA ASP A 2 -6.30 3.45 12.61
C ASP A 2 -5.48 3.56 11.31
N LYS A 3 -5.54 4.70 10.62
CA LYS A 3 -4.79 4.89 9.35
C LYS A 3 -3.27 4.77 9.54
N LYS A 4 -2.73 5.10 10.71
CA LYS A 4 -1.28 5.09 10.99
C LYS A 4 -0.77 3.68 11.18
N GLU A 5 -1.56 2.80 11.79
CA GLU A 5 -1.28 1.37 11.90
C GLU A 5 -1.27 0.73 10.51
N ILE A 6 -2.23 1.06 9.64
CA ILE A 6 -2.28 0.53 8.27
C ILE A 6 -1.05 0.98 7.49
N LEU A 7 -0.72 2.26 7.57
CA LEU A 7 0.47 2.83 6.93
C LEU A 7 1.73 2.05 7.31
N LYS A 8 1.97 1.84 8.62
CA LYS A 8 3.12 1.06 9.09
C LYS A 8 3.15 -0.35 8.54
N MET A 9 2.02 -1.05 8.54
CA MET A 9 1.97 -2.41 8.00
C MET A 9 2.25 -2.45 6.49
N ILE A 10 1.82 -1.44 5.73
CA ILE A 10 2.15 -1.32 4.30
C ILE A 10 3.66 -1.11 4.13
N LEU A 11 4.25 -0.17 4.88
CA LEU A 11 5.69 0.11 4.81
C LEU A 11 6.51 -1.14 5.16
N ASP A 12 6.14 -1.84 6.23
CA ASP A 12 6.76 -3.10 6.65
C ASP A 12 6.62 -4.18 5.56
N ASN A 13 5.43 -4.32 4.96
CA ASN A 13 5.15 -5.32 3.92
C ASN A 13 5.91 -5.03 2.61
N LEU A 14 6.17 -3.75 2.32
CA LEU A 14 6.92 -3.30 1.13
C LEU A 14 8.42 -3.12 1.41
N GLU A 15 8.89 -3.48 2.61
CA GLU A 15 10.29 -3.31 3.03
C GLU A 15 10.80 -1.87 2.85
N ILE A 16 9.94 -0.89 3.11
CA ILE A 16 10.28 0.53 3.05
C ILE A 16 10.76 0.97 4.43
N GLU A 17 12.05 1.25 4.55
CA GLU A 17 12.67 1.70 5.81
C GLU A 17 12.46 3.21 6.09
N ASP A 18 12.00 3.98 5.11
CA ASP A 18 11.74 5.41 5.24
C ASP A 18 10.42 5.70 5.99
N ASP A 19 10.43 6.72 6.85
CA ASP A 19 9.22 7.24 7.51
C ASP A 19 8.42 8.11 6.52
N LEU A 20 7.59 7.44 5.71
CA LEU A 20 6.78 8.09 4.68
C LEU A 20 5.44 8.57 5.22
N GLY A 21 5.02 9.74 4.75
CA GLY A 21 3.68 10.28 4.96
C GLY A 21 2.65 9.71 4.01
N PHE A 22 1.37 9.97 4.27
CA PHE A 22 0.26 9.57 3.39
C PHE A 22 0.30 10.27 2.01
N ASP A 23 1.02 11.38 1.90
CA ASP A 23 1.25 12.14 0.68
C ASP A 23 2.43 11.63 -0.16
N ALA A 24 3.16 10.62 0.31
CA ALA A 24 4.25 10.00 -0.45
C ALA A 24 3.72 9.41 -1.75
N GLU A 25 4.28 9.87 -2.88
CA GLU A 25 3.91 9.42 -4.22
C GLU A 25 4.50 8.04 -4.52
N LEU A 26 3.65 7.10 -4.91
CA LEU A 26 4.05 5.73 -5.21
C LEU A 26 5.04 5.66 -6.38
N ASP A 27 4.86 6.49 -7.40
CA ASP A 27 5.75 6.55 -8.58
C ASP A 27 7.17 7.05 -8.25
N LYS A 28 7.39 7.63 -7.06
CA LYS A 28 8.72 8.07 -6.59
C LYS A 28 9.41 7.02 -5.72
N LEU A 29 8.72 5.95 -5.33
CA LEU A 29 9.27 4.90 -4.48
C LEU A 29 9.91 3.85 -5.37
N GLU A 30 11.21 3.62 -5.19
CA GLU A 30 11.93 2.57 -5.93
C GLU A 30 11.37 1.17 -5.62
N GLN A 31 10.87 0.99 -4.39
CA GLN A 31 10.25 -0.23 -3.91
C GLN A 31 8.87 -0.48 -4.53
N TRP A 32 8.23 0.53 -5.12
CA TRP A 32 6.91 0.38 -5.73
C TRP A 32 7.01 -0.09 -7.19
N ASP A 33 7.16 -1.40 -7.35
CA ASP A 33 7.19 -2.08 -8.65
C ASP A 33 6.02 -3.07 -8.83
N SER A 34 6.05 -3.87 -9.89
CA SER A 34 5.01 -4.88 -10.14
C SER A 34 4.97 -5.98 -9.07
N MET A 35 6.08 -6.27 -8.38
CA MET A 35 6.12 -7.26 -7.30
C MET A 35 5.50 -6.69 -6.03
N ALA A 36 5.82 -5.44 -5.68
CA ALA A 36 5.18 -4.73 -4.58
C ALA A 36 3.67 -4.63 -4.74
N VAL A 37 3.18 -4.40 -5.97
CA VAL A 37 1.74 -4.42 -6.27
C VAL A 37 1.11 -5.77 -5.93
N ILE A 38 1.74 -6.88 -6.33
CA ILE A 38 1.21 -8.23 -6.06
C ILE A 38 1.28 -8.53 -4.56
N ALA A 39 2.39 -8.18 -3.90
CA ALA A 39 2.57 -8.34 -2.46
C ALA A 39 1.50 -7.57 -1.68
N PHE A 40 1.19 -6.34 -2.09
CA PHE A 40 0.13 -5.53 -1.49
C PHE A 40 -1.26 -6.14 -1.70
N ILE A 41 -1.59 -6.66 -2.89
CA ILE A 41 -2.88 -7.35 -3.13
C ILE A 41 -3.00 -8.57 -2.22
N ALA A 42 -1.95 -9.40 -2.12
CA ALA A 42 -1.96 -10.57 -1.25
C ALA A 42 -2.09 -10.19 0.23
N PHE A 43 -1.40 -9.13 0.66
CA PHE A 43 -1.50 -8.57 2.00
C PHE A 43 -2.91 -8.05 2.31
N ALA A 44 -3.54 -7.35 1.37
CA ALA A 44 -4.91 -6.85 1.49
C ALA A 44 -5.93 -7.99 1.65
N ASP A 45 -5.75 -9.07 0.89
CA ASP A 45 -6.59 -10.25 0.97
C ASP A 45 -6.38 -11.00 2.30
N ASP A 46 -5.13 -11.25 2.70
CA ASP A 46 -4.81 -12.01 3.92
C ASP A 46 -5.16 -11.25 5.23
N LYS A 47 -4.84 -9.95 5.31
CA LYS A 47 -5.01 -9.17 6.55
C LYS A 47 -6.36 -8.47 6.67
N PHE A 48 -6.94 -8.05 5.55
CA PHE A 48 -8.17 -7.26 5.54
C PHE A 48 -9.34 -7.99 4.87
N ASN A 49 -9.11 -9.20 4.32
CA ASN A 49 -10.11 -9.97 3.58
C ASN A 49 -10.71 -9.13 2.44
N LYS A 50 -9.87 -8.31 1.80
CA LYS A 50 -10.21 -7.37 0.73
C LYS A 50 -9.59 -7.80 -0.58
N SER A 51 -10.45 -8.14 -1.55
CA SER A 51 -10.03 -8.41 -2.92
C SER A 51 -9.88 -7.10 -3.70
N ILE A 52 -8.64 -6.62 -3.80
CA ILE A 52 -8.30 -5.40 -4.55
C ILE A 52 -7.92 -5.77 -5.98
N SER A 53 -8.55 -5.11 -6.96
CA SER A 53 -8.18 -5.31 -8.37
C SER A 53 -6.95 -4.48 -8.75
N VAL A 54 -6.18 -4.96 -9.73
CA VAL A 54 -5.04 -4.21 -10.29
C VAL A 54 -5.47 -2.84 -10.82
N SER A 55 -6.71 -2.71 -11.33
CA SER A 55 -7.26 -1.44 -11.79
C SER A 55 -7.43 -0.42 -10.66
N ASN A 56 -7.81 -0.87 -9.46
CA ASN A 56 -7.88 0.02 -8.28
C ASN A 56 -6.48 0.51 -7.90
N ILE A 57 -5.49 -0.38 -7.90
CA ILE A 57 -4.11 0.00 -7.58
C ILE A 57 -3.53 0.98 -8.60
N LYS A 58 -3.82 0.78 -9.89
CA LYS A 58 -3.40 1.73 -10.94
C LYS A 58 -4.03 3.12 -10.80
N SER A 59 -5.11 3.25 -10.06
CA SER A 59 -5.71 4.56 -9.76
C SER A 59 -5.11 5.25 -8.54
N CYS A 60 -4.37 4.52 -7.71
CA CYS A 60 -3.65 5.06 -6.56
C CYS A 60 -2.42 5.83 -7.02
N ARG A 61 -2.19 7.00 -6.43
CA ARG A 61 -1.01 7.83 -6.66
C ARG A 61 -0.15 7.97 -5.41
N THR A 62 -0.74 7.90 -4.23
CA THR A 62 0.00 8.03 -2.96
C THR A 62 -0.18 6.81 -2.05
N ILE A 63 0.67 6.68 -1.04
CA ILE A 63 0.49 5.67 0.01
C ILE A 63 -0.85 5.87 0.73
N GLY A 64 -1.31 7.10 0.89
CA GLY A 64 -2.64 7.40 1.43
C GLY A 64 -3.76 6.71 0.67
N ASP A 65 -3.67 6.66 -0.66
CA ASP A 65 -4.66 5.96 -1.49
C ASP A 65 -4.65 4.44 -1.21
N LEU A 66 -3.48 3.85 -0.98
CA LEU A 66 -3.37 2.43 -0.59
C LEU A 66 -3.99 2.17 0.79
N VAL A 67 -3.72 3.06 1.75
CA VAL A 67 -4.35 2.99 3.08
C VAL A 67 -5.86 3.07 2.97
N ASP A 68 -6.38 3.97 2.13
CA ASP A 68 -7.81 4.17 1.95
C ASP A 68 -8.50 2.97 1.28
N LEU A 69 -7.79 2.19 0.46
CA LEU A 69 -8.32 0.91 -0.04
C LEU A 69 -8.52 -0.12 1.08
N LEU A 70 -7.73 -0.04 2.16
CA LEU A 70 -7.75 -1.01 3.27
C LEU A 70 -8.70 -0.62 4.41
N LEU A 71 -9.14 0.65 4.49
CA LEU A 71 -10.19 1.11 5.42
C LEU A 71 -11.59 0.60 5.07
#